data_AF-A0A9P8S539-F1
#
_entry.id   AF-A0A9P8S539-F1
#
_cell.length_a   1.000
_cell.length_b   1.000
_cell.length_c   1.000
_cell.angle_alpha   90.00
_cell.angle_beta   90.00
_cell.angle_gamma   90.00
#
_symmetry.space_group_name_H-M   'P 1'
#
loop_
_entity.id
_entity.type
_entity.pdbx_description
1 polymer ?
#
loop_
_entity_poly.entity_id
_entity_poly.type
_entity_poly.pdbx_seq_one_letter_code
_entity_poly.pdbx_strand_id
1 'polypeptide(L)'
;MVTFEDQSVIEEFVQGQIHNPIARKTIGNRTVYRCHNNFGDIDGKEGLKNMYPKITDFGLAQRMDNPGPHIHPIQPDDCHAPEVILGVGWSYSADIWNFGIMVWDFLAGRGLFQQSNSHPYSPVEHLAEMIALLGPVPPILMQRERSMRQWQWSPGVRNARGELSSNAAEFYGGPFFTDKGEFIRNDLVPYTRSLQSELPDCIPEDEADRFLKFMRRMLCWLPEERATARELKNDPWLND
;
A
#
# COMPACT_ATOMS: atom_id res chain seq x y z
N MET A 1 3.04 -8.53 12.27
CA MET A 1 3.25 -8.59 13.73
C MET A 1 4.68 -8.20 14.01
N VAL A 2 4.85 -7.22 14.88
CA VAL A 2 6.16 -6.73 15.32
C VAL A 2 6.38 -7.29 16.73
N THR A 3 7.58 -7.80 17.01
CA THR A 3 7.91 -8.29 18.36
C THR A 3 8.21 -7.12 19.29
N PHE A 4 8.05 -7.34 20.60
CA PHE A 4 8.56 -6.39 21.59
C PHE A 4 10.09 -6.38 21.57
N GLU A 5 10.65 -5.21 21.85
CA GLU A 5 12.08 -4.94 22.00
C GLU A 5 12.69 -5.68 23.20
N ASP A 6 11.88 -5.88 24.26
CA ASP A 6 12.22 -6.60 25.47
C ASP A 6 10.95 -7.18 26.13
N GLN A 7 11.10 -8.26 26.92
CA GLN A 7 9.97 -8.87 27.62
C GLN A 7 9.42 -7.96 28.75
N SER A 8 10.25 -7.08 29.31
CA SER A 8 9.90 -6.13 30.36
C SER A 8 8.74 -5.22 29.95
N VAL A 9 8.59 -4.87 28.66
CA VAL A 9 7.46 -4.06 28.15
C VAL A 9 6.10 -4.69 28.49
N ILE A 10 5.99 -6.01 28.35
CA ILE A 10 4.76 -6.74 28.71
C ILE A 10 4.59 -6.77 30.22
N GLU A 11 5.67 -6.99 30.97
CA GLU A 11 5.63 -7.05 32.43
C GLU A 11 5.21 -5.71 33.03
N GLU A 12 5.78 -4.61 32.56
CA GLU A 12 5.41 -3.24 32.94
C GLU A 12 3.96 -2.92 32.56
N PHE A 13 3.52 -3.30 31.35
CA PHE A 13 2.12 -3.16 30.96
C PHE A 13 1.19 -3.90 31.93
N VAL A 14 1.49 -5.17 32.27
CA VAL A 14 0.69 -5.99 33.19
C VAL A 14 0.68 -5.40 34.60
N GLN A 15 1.82 -4.92 35.12
CA GLN A 15 1.89 -4.23 36.40
C GLN A 15 1.09 -2.92 36.40
N GLY A 16 1.12 -2.19 35.28
CA GLY A 16 0.31 -0.99 35.06
C GLY A 16 -1.19 -1.27 35.15
N GLN A 17 -1.65 -2.45 34.69
CA GLN A 17 -3.06 -2.83 34.74
C GLN A 17 -3.61 -3.02 36.17
N ILE A 18 -2.74 -3.21 37.17
CA ILE A 18 -3.16 -3.29 38.58
C ILE A 18 -3.65 -1.92 39.06
N HIS A 19 -2.98 -0.85 38.64
CA HIS A 19 -3.24 0.52 39.08
C HIS A 19 -4.21 1.25 38.15
N ASN A 20 -4.14 0.97 36.85
CA ASN A 20 -4.98 1.59 35.82
C ASN A 20 -5.52 0.53 34.84
N PRO A 21 -6.57 -0.22 35.25
CA PRO A 21 -7.10 -1.31 34.44
C PRO A 21 -7.77 -0.77 33.17
N ILE A 22 -7.45 -1.39 32.03
CA ILE A 22 -8.12 -1.10 30.76
C ILE A 22 -9.62 -1.40 30.84
N ALA A 23 -10.38 -0.60 30.08
CA ALA A 23 -11.80 -0.83 29.90
C ALA A 23 -12.08 -2.27 29.44
N ARG A 24 -13.02 -2.93 30.10
CA ARG A 24 -13.41 -4.32 29.80
C ARG A 24 -14.90 -4.51 30.00
N LYS A 25 -15.48 -5.49 29.31
CA LYS A 25 -16.85 -5.94 29.52
C LYS A 25 -16.90 -7.45 29.72
N THR A 26 -17.78 -7.91 30.59
CA THR A 26 -18.04 -9.33 30.78
C THR A 26 -19.28 -9.73 29.99
N ILE A 27 -19.15 -10.75 29.14
CA ILE A 27 -20.26 -11.30 28.36
C ILE A 27 -20.37 -12.78 28.72
N GLY A 28 -21.29 -13.13 29.61
CA GLY A 28 -21.39 -14.51 30.14
C GLY A 28 -20.15 -14.87 30.95
N ASN A 29 -19.42 -15.92 30.53
CA ASN A 29 -18.20 -16.40 31.19
C ASN A 29 -16.90 -15.83 30.60
N ARG A 30 -16.97 -14.94 29.61
CA ARG A 30 -15.79 -14.33 28.96
C ARG A 30 -15.68 -12.86 29.30
N THR A 31 -14.46 -12.41 29.57
CA THR A 31 -14.11 -11.00 29.70
C THR A 31 -13.47 -10.54 28.41
N VAL A 32 -14.02 -9.49 27.80
CA VAL A 32 -13.49 -8.86 26.61
C VAL A 32 -12.84 -7.55 27.01
N TYR A 33 -11.55 -7.43 26.74
CA TYR A 33 -10.76 -6.23 27.03
C TYR A 33 -10.74 -5.30 25.81
N ARG A 34 -10.67 -4.00 26.06
CA ARG A 34 -10.41 -3.01 25.01
C ARG A 34 -9.02 -3.27 24.44
N CYS A 35 -8.91 -3.23 23.11
CA CYS A 35 -7.66 -3.35 22.39
C CYS A 35 -6.66 -2.26 22.86
N HIS A 36 -5.40 -2.64 23.07
CA HIS A 36 -4.32 -1.77 23.51
C HIS A 36 -3.14 -1.96 22.57
N ASN A 37 -2.81 -0.91 21.81
CA ASN A 37 -1.84 -0.97 20.70
C ASN A 37 -0.66 -0.03 20.89
N ASN A 38 -0.56 0.64 22.04
CA ASN A 38 0.51 1.60 22.31
C ASN A 38 1.24 1.19 23.58
N PHE A 39 2.44 0.63 23.41
CA PHE A 39 3.29 0.16 24.50
C PHE A 39 4.44 1.13 24.83
N GLY A 40 4.35 2.38 24.36
CA GLY A 40 5.42 3.37 24.47
C GLY A 40 6.31 3.40 23.24
N ASP A 41 7.30 4.29 23.29
CA ASP A 41 8.33 4.41 22.27
C ASP A 41 9.36 3.27 22.44
N ILE A 42 9.91 2.79 21.34
CA ILE A 42 10.95 1.75 21.36
C ILE A 42 12.20 2.31 22.06
N ASP A 43 12.82 1.51 22.94
CA ASP A 43 14.06 1.87 23.66
C ASP A 43 15.29 1.92 22.74
N GLY A 44 15.35 2.96 21.92
CA GLY A 44 16.49 3.34 21.10
C GLY A 44 16.94 2.29 20.08
N LYS A 45 18.20 2.40 19.67
CA LYS A 45 18.80 1.57 18.61
C LYS A 45 18.97 0.11 19.01
N GLU A 46 19.15 -0.20 20.30
CA GLU A 46 19.30 -1.57 20.77
C GLU A 46 17.95 -2.30 20.78
N GLY A 47 16.87 -1.62 21.18
CA GLY A 47 15.52 -2.19 21.10
C GLY A 47 15.11 -2.54 19.67
N LEU A 48 15.42 -1.66 18.71
CA LEU A 48 15.16 -1.90 17.28
C LEU A 48 15.89 -3.14 16.72
N LYS A 49 17.11 -3.45 17.17
CA LYS A 49 17.87 -4.63 16.71
C LYS A 49 17.19 -5.95 17.09
N ASN A 50 16.42 -5.95 18.18
CA ASN A 50 15.71 -7.13 18.66
C ASN A 50 14.33 -7.30 18.01
N MET A 51 13.90 -6.33 17.18
CA MET A 51 12.61 -6.36 16.52
C MET A 51 12.70 -7.05 15.17
N TYR A 52 12.02 -8.19 15.03
CA TYR A 52 11.93 -8.92 13.77
C TYR A 52 10.51 -8.78 13.21
N PRO A 53 10.28 -7.89 12.22
CA PRO A 53 8.97 -7.77 11.60
C PRO A 53 8.60 -9.08 10.90
N LYS A 54 7.37 -9.55 11.16
CA LYS A 54 6.80 -10.73 10.52
C LYS A 54 5.53 -10.34 9.78
N ILE A 55 5.41 -10.72 8.52
CA ILE A 55 4.16 -10.65 7.77
C ILE A 55 3.16 -11.60 8.46
N THR A 56 1.95 -11.10 8.70
CA THR A 56 0.86 -11.83 9.35
C THR A 56 -0.44 -11.50 8.63
N ASP A 57 -1.55 -12.08 9.10
CA ASP A 57 -2.90 -11.84 8.57
C ASP A 57 -3.05 -12.22 7.09
N PHE A 58 -2.98 -13.52 6.83
CA PHE A 58 -3.19 -14.09 5.51
C PHE A 58 -4.68 -14.28 5.18
N GLY A 59 -5.60 -13.59 5.87
CA GLY A 59 -7.05 -13.76 5.70
C GLY A 59 -7.56 -13.39 4.30
N LEU A 60 -6.83 -12.53 3.58
CA LEU A 60 -7.11 -12.12 2.20
C LEU A 60 -6.07 -12.62 1.20
N ALA A 61 -5.11 -13.45 1.62
CA ALA A 61 -4.07 -13.95 0.74
C ALA A 61 -4.66 -14.87 -0.35
N GLN A 62 -4.19 -14.70 -1.58
CA GLN A 62 -4.64 -15.48 -2.73
C GLN A 62 -3.48 -16.25 -3.37
N ARG A 63 -3.77 -17.46 -3.86
CA ARG A 63 -2.81 -18.25 -4.62
C ARG A 63 -2.95 -17.93 -6.11
N MET A 64 -1.81 -17.89 -6.80
CA MET A 64 -1.74 -17.62 -8.26
C MET A 64 -1.94 -18.87 -9.12
N ASP A 65 -2.36 -20.01 -8.54
CA ASP A 65 -2.68 -21.23 -9.28
C ASP A 65 -4.15 -21.31 -9.69
N ASN A 66 -4.97 -20.32 -9.31
CA ASN A 66 -6.34 -20.22 -9.76
C ASN A 66 -6.39 -19.83 -11.25
N PRO A 67 -7.24 -20.47 -12.07
CA PRO A 67 -7.36 -20.14 -13.48
C PRO A 67 -8.06 -18.79 -13.68
N GLY A 68 -7.66 -18.08 -14.74
CA GLY A 68 -8.25 -16.80 -15.15
C GLY A 68 -7.42 -15.59 -14.73
N PRO A 69 -7.83 -14.38 -15.14
CA PRO A 69 -7.12 -13.16 -14.77
C PRO A 69 -7.40 -12.80 -13.31
N HIS A 70 -6.36 -12.46 -12.57
CA HIS A 70 -6.48 -11.98 -11.19
C HIS A 70 -6.84 -10.49 -11.21
N ILE A 71 -8.13 -10.18 -11.18
CA ILE A 71 -8.66 -8.81 -11.40
C ILE A 71 -9.64 -8.36 -10.31
N HIS A 72 -9.89 -9.16 -9.29
CA HIS A 72 -10.73 -8.73 -8.17
C HIS A 72 -10.03 -7.62 -7.36
N PRO A 73 -10.78 -6.75 -6.67
CA PRO A 73 -10.21 -5.75 -5.78
C PRO A 73 -9.35 -6.40 -4.70
N ILE A 74 -8.16 -5.86 -4.50
CA ILE A 74 -7.20 -6.23 -3.46
C ILE A 74 -6.55 -4.95 -2.94
N GLN A 75 -5.80 -5.05 -1.84
CA GLN A 75 -5.05 -3.96 -1.20
C GLN A 75 -5.95 -2.96 -0.46
N PRO A 76 -5.42 -2.31 0.59
CA PRO A 76 -6.02 -1.09 1.15
C PRO A 76 -6.04 0.06 0.13
N ASP A 77 -6.94 1.03 0.35
CA ASP A 77 -7.17 2.18 -0.53
C ASP A 77 -5.90 2.94 -0.94
N ASP A 78 -5.05 3.27 0.03
CA ASP A 78 -3.81 4.04 -0.18
C ASP A 78 -2.65 3.17 -0.73
N CYS A 79 -2.88 1.87 -0.85
CA CYS A 79 -1.89 0.89 -1.29
C CYS A 79 -2.17 0.36 -2.70
N HIS A 80 -3.25 0.78 -3.36
CA HIS A 80 -3.59 0.23 -4.66
C HIS A 80 -2.45 0.41 -5.68
N ALA A 81 -2.07 -0.69 -6.32
CA ALA A 81 -1.12 -0.66 -7.43
C ALA A 81 -1.83 -0.19 -8.72
N PRO A 82 -1.10 0.40 -9.68
CA PRO A 82 -1.67 0.85 -10.95
C PRO A 82 -2.50 -0.23 -11.65
N GLU A 83 -2.01 -1.46 -11.67
CA GLU A 83 -2.69 -2.58 -12.32
C GLU A 83 -3.99 -3.00 -11.64
N VAL A 84 -4.11 -2.71 -10.34
CA VAL A 84 -5.30 -3.03 -9.53
C VAL A 84 -6.40 -2.00 -9.80
N ILE A 85 -6.06 -0.70 -9.76
CA ILE A 85 -7.02 0.38 -10.09
C ILE A 85 -7.49 0.25 -11.55
N LEU A 86 -6.57 -0.04 -12.47
CA LEU A 86 -6.86 -0.18 -13.89
C LEU A 86 -7.50 -1.53 -14.26
N GLY A 87 -7.57 -2.48 -13.33
CA GLY A 87 -8.17 -3.79 -13.57
C GLY A 87 -7.49 -4.62 -14.66
N VAL A 88 -6.18 -4.46 -14.84
CA VAL A 88 -5.43 -5.10 -15.95
C VAL A 88 -4.78 -6.43 -15.59
N GLY A 89 -5.09 -6.95 -14.42
CA GLY A 89 -4.52 -8.19 -13.89
C GLY A 89 -3.34 -7.90 -12.98
N TRP A 90 -3.39 -8.43 -11.76
CA TRP A 90 -2.33 -8.32 -10.78
C TRP A 90 -1.63 -9.67 -10.55
N SER A 91 -0.45 -9.61 -9.96
CA SER A 91 0.33 -10.78 -9.53
C SER A 91 1.13 -10.42 -8.28
N TYR A 92 2.14 -11.23 -7.92
CA TYR A 92 3.08 -10.94 -6.83
C TYR A 92 3.71 -9.53 -6.89
N SER A 93 3.80 -8.92 -8.07
CA SER A 93 4.28 -7.54 -8.26
C SER A 93 3.42 -6.49 -7.55
N ALA A 94 2.17 -6.79 -7.22
CA ALA A 94 1.31 -5.92 -6.41
C ALA A 94 1.82 -5.82 -4.94
N ASP A 95 2.33 -6.92 -4.39
CA ASP A 95 2.95 -6.92 -3.06
C ASP A 95 4.26 -6.12 -3.05
N ILE A 96 5.02 -6.16 -4.15
CA ILE A 96 6.24 -5.34 -4.32
C ILE A 96 5.91 -3.85 -4.31
N TRP A 97 4.83 -3.46 -4.97
CA TRP A 97 4.33 -2.08 -4.93
C TRP A 97 3.96 -1.67 -3.51
N ASN A 98 3.23 -2.52 -2.77
CA ASN A 98 2.88 -2.26 -1.37
C ASN A 98 4.12 -2.16 -0.48
N PHE A 99 5.13 -2.99 -0.71
CA PHE A 99 6.40 -2.89 -0.01
C PHE A 99 7.08 -1.53 -0.29
N GLY A 100 7.07 -1.07 -1.55
CA GLY A 100 7.57 0.25 -1.92
C GLY A 100 6.85 1.38 -1.18
N ILE A 101 5.52 1.38 -1.14
CA ILE A 101 4.74 2.37 -0.37
C ILE A 101 5.11 2.31 1.12
N MET A 102 5.13 1.11 1.72
CA MET A 102 5.48 0.96 3.13
C MET A 102 6.86 1.49 3.47
N VAL A 103 7.88 1.19 2.65
CA VAL A 103 9.25 1.72 2.84
C VAL A 103 9.24 3.24 2.81
N TRP A 104 8.54 3.83 1.83
CA TRP A 104 8.44 5.29 1.74
C TRP A 104 7.76 5.89 2.96
N ASP A 105 6.58 5.38 3.33
CA ASP A 105 5.77 5.92 4.42
C ASP A 105 6.48 5.84 5.76
N PHE A 106 7.21 4.74 6.01
CA PHE A 106 8.00 4.59 7.23
C PHE A 106 9.12 5.62 7.33
N LEU A 107 9.77 5.95 6.21
CA LEU A 107 10.90 6.87 6.20
C LEU A 107 10.44 8.33 6.15
N ALA A 108 9.40 8.63 5.37
CA ALA A 108 8.86 9.98 5.20
C ALA A 108 7.97 10.42 6.39
N GLY A 109 7.45 9.47 7.17
CA GLY A 109 6.48 9.74 8.23
C GLY A 109 5.11 10.24 7.73
N ARG A 110 4.86 10.13 6.42
CA ARG A 110 3.61 10.53 5.74
C ARG A 110 3.39 9.64 4.52
N GLY A 111 2.13 9.50 4.11
CA GLY A 111 1.74 8.74 2.91
C GLY A 111 2.39 9.29 1.64
N LEU A 112 2.91 8.40 0.80
CA LEU A 112 3.48 8.73 -0.52
C LEU A 112 2.45 9.43 -1.42
N PHE A 113 1.27 8.82 -1.58
CA PHE A 113 0.17 9.36 -2.36
C PHE A 113 -0.76 10.16 -1.45
N GLN A 114 -0.83 11.46 -1.67
CA GLN A 114 -1.62 12.39 -0.87
C GLN A 114 -2.95 12.65 -1.56
N GLN A 115 -4.03 12.22 -0.93
CA GLN A 115 -5.37 12.58 -1.40
C GLN A 115 -5.83 13.87 -0.74
N SER A 116 -6.80 14.54 -1.36
CA SER A 116 -7.52 15.60 -0.66
C SER A 116 -8.11 15.01 0.63
N ASN A 117 -8.13 15.74 1.75
CA ASN A 117 -8.67 15.28 3.05
C ASN A 117 -10.19 14.96 3.02
N SER A 118 -10.78 14.75 1.85
CA SER A 118 -12.16 14.35 1.65
C SER A 118 -12.28 12.83 1.71
N HIS A 119 -12.95 12.32 2.74
CA HIS A 119 -13.52 10.98 2.65
C HIS A 119 -14.76 11.06 1.74
N PRO A 120 -14.96 10.09 0.83
CA PRO A 120 -14.28 8.79 0.68
C PRO A 120 -13.06 8.79 -0.26
N TYR A 121 -12.26 7.70 -0.20
CA TYR A 121 -11.15 7.40 -1.12
C TYR A 121 -11.52 7.63 -2.59
N SER A 122 -10.60 8.24 -3.33
CA SER A 122 -10.79 8.60 -4.74
C SER A 122 -9.74 7.92 -5.64
N PRO A 123 -10.09 6.84 -6.37
CA PRO A 123 -9.14 6.17 -7.28
C PRO A 123 -8.58 7.09 -8.37
N VAL A 124 -9.37 8.09 -8.81
CA VAL A 124 -8.93 9.06 -9.81
C VAL A 124 -7.91 10.06 -9.24
N GLU A 125 -8.05 10.50 -7.98
CA GLU A 125 -7.03 11.30 -7.31
C GLU A 125 -5.76 10.48 -7.07
N HIS A 126 -5.90 9.20 -6.68
CA HIS A 126 -4.76 8.29 -6.52
C HIS A 126 -3.98 8.14 -7.85
N LEU A 127 -4.68 7.93 -8.97
CA LEU A 127 -4.00 7.88 -10.28
C LEU A 127 -3.34 9.22 -10.66
N ALA A 128 -3.95 10.36 -10.32
CA ALA A 128 -3.37 11.67 -10.58
C ALA A 128 -2.05 11.87 -9.81
N GLU A 129 -2.01 11.43 -8.56
CA GLU A 129 -0.84 11.37 -7.70
C GLU A 129 0.26 10.45 -8.26
N MET A 130 -0.10 9.25 -8.74
CA MET A 130 0.82 8.37 -9.45
C MET A 130 1.42 9.04 -10.69
N ILE A 131 0.62 9.78 -11.47
CA ILE A 131 1.09 10.51 -12.66
C ILE A 131 2.08 11.61 -12.28
N ALA A 132 1.86 12.33 -11.19
CA ALA A 132 2.81 13.34 -10.73
C ALA A 132 4.16 12.71 -10.36
N LEU A 133 4.15 11.57 -9.66
CA LEU A 133 5.38 10.96 -9.14
C LEU A 133 6.12 10.08 -10.16
N LEU A 134 5.39 9.38 -11.04
CA LEU A 134 5.93 8.39 -11.97
C LEU A 134 5.95 8.86 -13.43
N GLY A 135 5.34 10.00 -13.73
CA GLY A 135 5.12 10.47 -15.10
C GLY A 135 3.90 9.83 -15.76
N PRO A 136 3.70 10.04 -17.09
CA PRO A 136 2.49 9.63 -17.78
C PRO A 136 2.31 8.11 -17.81
N VAL A 137 1.05 7.68 -17.78
CA VAL A 137 0.66 6.26 -17.88
C VAL A 137 1.11 5.69 -19.23
N PRO A 138 1.87 4.58 -19.26
CA PRO A 138 2.29 3.94 -20.49
C PRO A 138 1.10 3.53 -21.39
N PRO A 139 1.16 3.76 -22.72
CA PRO A 139 0.09 3.38 -23.64
C PRO A 139 -0.33 1.90 -23.58
N ILE A 140 0.62 1.01 -23.29
CA ILE A 140 0.34 -0.42 -23.14
C ILE A 140 -0.62 -0.71 -21.97
N LEU A 141 -0.54 0.02 -20.86
CA LEU A 141 -1.48 -0.14 -19.74
C LEU A 141 -2.88 0.33 -20.11
N MET A 142 -2.99 1.45 -20.83
CA MET A 142 -4.28 1.93 -21.32
C MET A 142 -4.93 0.95 -22.30
N GLN A 143 -4.13 0.30 -23.16
CA GLN A 143 -4.62 -0.75 -24.05
C GLN A 143 -5.10 -1.99 -23.27
N ARG A 144 -4.34 -2.42 -22.25
CA ARG A 144 -4.75 -3.52 -21.37
C ARG A 144 -6.05 -3.18 -20.66
N GLU A 145 -6.18 -1.99 -20.08
CA GLU A 145 -7.39 -1.53 -19.37
C GLU A 145 -8.62 -1.65 -20.27
N ARG A 146 -8.56 -1.08 -21.48
CA ARG A 146 -9.65 -1.17 -22.46
C ARG A 146 -10.00 -2.62 -22.81
N SER A 147 -9.00 -3.46 -22.99
CA SER A 147 -9.18 -4.88 -23.34
C SER A 147 -9.80 -5.67 -22.19
N MET A 148 -9.55 -5.26 -20.95
CA MET A 148 -10.01 -5.96 -19.76
C MET A 148 -11.43 -5.56 -19.30
N ARG A 149 -11.99 -4.45 -19.80
CA ARG A 149 -13.36 -4.00 -19.47
C ARG A 149 -14.46 -5.03 -19.74
N GLN A 150 -14.22 -5.96 -20.67
CA GLN A 150 -15.18 -7.02 -21.00
C GLN A 150 -15.27 -8.12 -19.92
N TRP A 151 -14.27 -8.23 -19.05
CA TRP A 151 -14.26 -9.25 -18.00
C TRP A 151 -15.17 -8.84 -16.85
N GLN A 152 -16.04 -9.76 -16.44
CA GLN A 152 -16.98 -9.57 -15.34
C GLN A 152 -16.64 -10.52 -14.19
N TRP A 153 -16.59 -9.97 -12.99
CA TRP A 153 -16.49 -10.68 -11.73
C TRP A 153 -17.80 -11.40 -11.40
N SER A 154 -17.67 -12.61 -10.88
CA SER A 154 -18.78 -13.35 -10.29
C SER A 154 -18.29 -14.04 -9.00
N PRO A 155 -18.87 -13.72 -7.83
CA PRO A 155 -19.92 -12.72 -7.62
C PRO A 155 -19.42 -11.28 -7.82
N GLY A 156 -20.35 -10.35 -8.04
CA GLY A 156 -20.04 -8.92 -7.99
C GLY A 156 -19.61 -8.48 -6.59
N VAL A 157 -18.85 -7.40 -6.51
CA VAL A 157 -18.26 -6.86 -5.27
C VAL A 157 -18.84 -5.48 -5.00
N ARG A 158 -19.14 -5.15 -3.74
CA ARG A 158 -19.63 -3.81 -3.40
C ARG A 158 -18.48 -2.81 -3.30
N ASN A 159 -18.58 -1.68 -3.98
CA ASN A 159 -17.61 -0.59 -3.88
C ASN A 159 -17.78 0.23 -2.59
N ALA A 160 -16.93 1.24 -2.39
CA ALA A 160 -16.97 2.11 -1.20
C ALA A 160 -18.30 2.87 -1.01
N ARG A 161 -19.09 3.04 -2.07
CA ARG A 161 -20.44 3.65 -2.04
C ARG A 161 -21.54 2.63 -1.73
N GLY A 162 -21.19 1.35 -1.56
CA GLY A 162 -22.12 0.24 -1.34
C GLY A 162 -22.80 -0.27 -2.61
N GLU A 163 -22.43 0.25 -3.78
CA GLU A 163 -22.99 -0.16 -5.08
C GLU A 163 -22.38 -1.50 -5.50
N LEU A 164 -23.18 -2.39 -6.07
CA LEU A 164 -22.68 -3.66 -6.58
C LEU A 164 -21.97 -3.42 -7.93
N SER A 165 -20.70 -3.79 -7.99
CA SER A 165 -19.85 -3.67 -9.18
C SER A 165 -19.46 -5.05 -9.69
N SER A 166 -19.47 -5.22 -10.99
CA SER A 166 -19.11 -6.47 -11.65
C SER A 166 -17.77 -6.38 -12.37
N ASN A 167 -17.09 -5.24 -12.39
CA ASN A 167 -15.76 -5.10 -12.96
C ASN A 167 -15.00 -3.92 -12.32
N ALA A 168 -13.71 -3.80 -12.65
CA ALA A 168 -12.83 -2.78 -12.08
C ALA A 168 -13.27 -1.36 -12.42
N ALA A 169 -13.76 -1.12 -13.64
CA ALA A 169 -14.21 0.22 -14.04
C ALA A 169 -15.42 0.67 -13.20
N GLU A 170 -16.39 -0.20 -12.97
CA GLU A 170 -17.53 0.09 -12.08
C GLU A 170 -17.11 0.27 -10.62
N PHE A 171 -16.16 -0.53 -10.15
CA PHE A 171 -15.72 -0.52 -8.76
C PHE A 171 -14.89 0.73 -8.42
N TYR A 172 -13.92 1.07 -9.28
CA TYR A 172 -13.01 2.21 -9.07
C TYR A 172 -13.48 3.50 -9.75
N GLY A 173 -14.60 3.48 -10.48
CA GLY A 173 -15.16 4.68 -11.11
C GLY A 173 -14.45 5.11 -12.38
N GLY A 174 -13.88 4.16 -13.13
CA GLY A 174 -13.40 4.38 -14.49
C GLY A 174 -14.55 4.67 -15.48
N PRO A 175 -14.23 4.95 -16.76
CA PRO A 175 -12.89 5.00 -17.35
C PRO A 175 -12.08 6.20 -16.89
N PHE A 176 -10.75 6.05 -16.84
CA PHE A 176 -9.83 7.12 -16.43
C PHE A 176 -9.20 7.88 -17.61
N PHE A 177 -9.32 7.35 -18.82
CA PHE A 177 -8.67 7.89 -20.02
C PHE A 177 -9.67 8.11 -21.16
N THR A 178 -9.44 9.16 -21.95
CA THR A 178 -10.17 9.42 -23.20
C THR A 178 -9.81 8.36 -24.25
N ASP A 179 -10.56 8.33 -25.37
CA ASP A 179 -10.27 7.44 -26.50
C ASP A 179 -8.88 7.69 -27.12
N LYS A 180 -8.36 8.92 -26.97
CA LYS A 180 -7.01 9.31 -27.39
C LYS A 180 -5.90 8.90 -26.42
N GLY A 181 -6.25 8.36 -25.25
CA GLY A 181 -5.28 7.96 -24.22
C GLY A 181 -4.83 9.10 -23.31
N GLU A 182 -5.63 10.18 -23.21
CA GLU A 182 -5.35 11.29 -22.30
C GLU A 182 -6.05 11.02 -20.96
N PHE A 183 -5.38 11.29 -19.84
CA PHE A 183 -6.00 11.18 -18.52
C PHE A 183 -7.13 12.21 -18.38
N ILE A 184 -8.34 11.75 -18.04
CA ILE A 184 -9.55 12.59 -18.07
C ILE A 184 -9.48 13.72 -17.04
N ARG A 185 -8.90 13.46 -15.87
CA ARG A 185 -8.80 14.40 -14.77
C ARG A 185 -7.41 15.00 -14.64
N ASN A 186 -6.87 15.47 -15.76
CA ASN A 186 -5.54 16.09 -15.79
C ASN A 186 -5.44 17.34 -14.88
N ASP A 187 -6.58 17.96 -14.57
CA ASP A 187 -6.73 19.04 -13.60
C ASP A 187 -6.37 18.63 -12.16
N LEU A 188 -6.43 17.33 -11.83
CA LEU A 188 -6.11 16.81 -10.51
C LEU A 188 -4.62 16.50 -10.30
N VAL A 189 -3.80 16.50 -11.35
CA VAL A 189 -2.40 16.05 -11.27
C VAL A 189 -1.55 17.14 -10.61
N PRO A 190 -0.94 16.90 -9.43
CA PRO A 190 -0.09 17.88 -8.77
C PRO A 190 1.33 17.87 -9.35
N TYR A 191 1.50 18.47 -10.52
CA TYR A 191 2.78 18.53 -11.26
C TYR A 191 3.95 19.18 -10.51
N THR A 192 3.71 19.82 -9.37
CA THR A 192 4.76 20.35 -8.50
C THR A 192 5.47 19.28 -7.68
N ARG A 193 4.92 18.06 -7.63
CA ARG A 193 5.46 16.95 -6.84
C ARG A 193 6.25 15.98 -7.71
N SER A 194 7.24 15.34 -7.09
CA SER A 194 8.05 14.27 -7.67
C SER A 194 8.66 13.44 -6.54
N LEU A 195 9.11 12.21 -6.84
CA LEU A 195 9.85 11.42 -5.85
C LEU A 195 11.10 12.17 -5.34
N GLN A 196 11.76 12.95 -6.19
CA GLN A 196 12.96 13.70 -5.79
C GLN A 196 12.62 14.81 -4.79
N SER A 197 11.57 15.58 -5.05
CA SER A 197 11.17 16.71 -4.17
C SER A 197 10.52 16.25 -2.87
N GLU A 198 10.05 15.01 -2.82
CA GLU A 198 9.39 14.40 -1.67
C GLU A 198 10.31 13.47 -0.87
N LEU A 199 11.62 13.46 -1.19
CA LEU A 199 12.60 12.60 -0.54
C LEU A 199 12.46 12.68 1.00
N PRO A 200 12.42 11.54 1.71
CA PRO A 200 12.35 11.56 3.17
C PRO A 200 13.54 12.29 3.80
N ASP A 201 13.28 13.16 4.78
CA ASP A 201 14.31 13.98 5.45
C ASP A 201 15.38 13.13 6.16
N CYS A 202 15.07 11.87 6.49
CA CYS A 202 16.01 10.94 7.11
C CYS A 202 17.02 10.32 6.12
N ILE A 203 16.84 10.51 4.81
CA ILE A 203 17.76 9.99 3.79
C ILE A 203 18.89 11.00 3.56
N PRO A 204 20.16 10.64 3.82
CA PRO A 204 21.30 11.50 3.53
C PRO A 204 21.39 11.89 2.05
N GLU A 205 21.89 13.09 1.76
CA GLU A 205 21.99 13.61 0.38
C GLU A 205 22.87 12.72 -0.51
N ASP A 206 23.94 12.14 0.04
CA ASP A 206 24.84 11.20 -0.64
C ASP A 206 24.25 9.79 -0.82
N GLU A 207 23.12 9.49 -0.18
CA GLU A 207 22.35 8.26 -0.39
C GLU A 207 21.12 8.45 -1.29
N ALA A 208 20.69 9.70 -1.52
CA ALA A 208 19.45 10.02 -2.22
C ALA A 208 19.31 9.30 -3.57
N ASP A 209 20.35 9.30 -4.40
CA ASP A 209 20.33 8.63 -5.71
C ASP A 209 20.17 7.12 -5.59
N ARG A 210 20.85 6.50 -4.61
CA ARG A 210 20.77 5.04 -4.36
C ARG A 210 19.39 4.67 -3.85
N PHE A 211 18.85 5.43 -2.89
CA PHE A 211 17.51 5.24 -2.37
C PHE A 211 16.45 5.39 -3.46
N LEU A 212 16.49 6.48 -4.24
CA LEU A 212 15.51 6.69 -5.30
C LEU A 212 15.61 5.64 -6.41
N LYS A 213 16.83 5.15 -6.70
CA LYS A 213 17.01 4.01 -7.60
C LYS A 213 16.34 2.75 -7.02
N PHE A 214 16.52 2.46 -5.74
CA PHE A 214 15.85 1.36 -5.05
C PHE A 214 14.32 1.50 -5.11
N MET A 215 13.78 2.69 -4.80
CA MET A 215 12.33 2.95 -4.86
C MET A 215 11.75 2.77 -6.25
N ARG A 216 12.42 3.23 -7.31
CA ARG A 216 11.96 3.07 -8.70
C ARG A 216 11.92 1.61 -9.18
N ARG A 217 12.63 0.69 -8.49
CA ARG A 217 12.51 -0.76 -8.76
C ARG A 217 11.21 -1.36 -8.23
N MET A 218 10.52 -0.67 -7.34
CA MET A 218 9.24 -1.10 -6.75
C MET A 218 8.07 -0.27 -7.27
N LEU A 219 8.29 1.04 -7.41
CA LEU A 219 7.29 2.04 -7.79
C LEU A 219 7.43 2.41 -9.26
N CYS A 220 6.95 1.53 -10.13
CA CYS A 220 6.84 1.78 -11.56
C CYS A 220 5.48 1.31 -12.11
N TRP A 221 5.11 1.86 -13.26
CA TRP A 221 3.82 1.62 -13.89
C TRP A 221 3.60 0.15 -14.26
N LEU A 222 4.57 -0.47 -14.93
CA LEU A 222 4.44 -1.82 -15.44
C LEU A 222 4.77 -2.85 -14.37
N PRO A 223 3.83 -3.75 -14.01
CA PRO A 223 4.06 -4.75 -12.98
C PRO A 223 5.24 -5.67 -13.29
N GLU A 224 5.45 -5.98 -14.58
CA GLU A 224 6.55 -6.81 -15.07
C GLU A 224 7.94 -6.13 -15.01
N GLU A 225 8.00 -4.81 -14.84
CA GLU A 225 9.26 -4.07 -14.69
C GLU A 225 9.68 -3.95 -13.22
N ARG A 226 8.79 -4.31 -12.27
CA ARG A 226 9.12 -4.29 -10.85
C ARG A 226 10.08 -5.43 -10.51
N ALA A 227 11.06 -5.12 -9.66
CA ALA A 227 11.97 -6.10 -9.13
C ALA A 227 11.23 -7.13 -8.27
N THR A 228 11.68 -8.37 -8.30
CA THR A 228 11.21 -9.42 -7.41
C THR A 228 11.76 -9.21 -6.00
N ALA A 229 11.09 -9.77 -4.99
CA ALA A 229 11.57 -9.75 -3.61
C ALA A 229 13.01 -10.31 -3.46
N ARG A 230 13.37 -11.31 -4.28
CA ARG A 230 14.73 -11.88 -4.30
C ARG A 230 15.77 -10.85 -4.77
N GLU A 231 15.44 -10.06 -5.78
CA GLU A 231 16.36 -9.06 -6.33
C GLU A 231 16.45 -7.82 -5.45
N LEU A 232 15.35 -7.44 -4.77
CA LEU A 232 15.34 -6.34 -3.80
C LEU A 232 16.14 -6.70 -2.55
N LYS A 233 16.04 -7.94 -2.06
CA LYS A 233 16.83 -8.42 -0.91
C LYS A 233 18.34 -8.18 -1.08
N ASN A 234 18.83 -8.28 -2.32
CA ASN A 234 20.24 -8.11 -2.65
C ASN A 234 20.55 -6.71 -3.19
N ASP A 235 19.63 -5.74 -3.05
CA ASP A 235 19.90 -4.37 -3.48
C ASP A 235 21.00 -3.75 -2.62
N PRO A 236 21.97 -3.03 -3.22
CA PRO A 236 23.04 -2.36 -2.46
C PRO A 236 22.53 -1.43 -1.37
N TRP A 237 21.39 -0.75 -1.58
CA TRP A 237 20.87 0.20 -0.59
C TRP A 237 20.46 -0.47 0.73
N LEU A 238 20.08 -1.75 0.72
CA LEU A 238 19.74 -2.50 1.95
C LEU A 238 20.94 -3.14 2.65
N ASN A 239 22.12 -3.17 2.00
CA ASN A 239 23.27 -3.96 2.45
C ASN A 239 24.51 -3.11 2.79
N ASP A 240 24.41 -1.79 2.75
CA ASP A 240 25.46 -0.85 3.14
C ASP A 240 25.40 -0.46 4.64
#